data_AF-A0A378VUW2-F1
#
_entry.id   AF-A0A378VUW2-F1
#
_cell.length_a   1.000
_cell.length_b   1.000
_cell.length_c   1.000
_cell.angle_alpha   90.00
_cell.angle_beta   90.00
_cell.angle_gamma   90.00
#
_symmetry.space_group_name_H-M   'P 1'
#
loop_
_entity.id
_entity.type
_entity.pdbx_description
1 polymer ?
#
loop_
_entity_poly.entity_id
_entity_poly.type
_entity_poly.pdbx_seq_one_letter_code
_entity_poly.pdbx_strand_id
1 'polypeptide(L)'
;MLLGVNIDHIATVRNARGTTYPSPVEAALVAETHGADLITMHLREDRRHIKDADVFAVKNAIRTRLNLEMALTEEMLENALKVMPEDVCIVPENGRKSRPKAVWTYWRNRKNRRIRQNPDRRGHTRVLVYRCRRQANPSRL
;
A
#
# COMPACT_ATOMS: atom_id res chain seq x y z
N MET A 1 7.53 -16.82 10.27
CA MET A 1 6.71 -15.61 10.48
C MET A 1 7.36 -14.49 9.67
N LEU A 2 6.60 -13.57 9.06
CA LEU A 2 7.16 -12.42 8.32
C LEU A 2 6.74 -11.10 8.99
N LEU A 3 7.62 -10.11 9.01
CA LEU A 3 7.39 -8.78 9.56
C LEU A 3 7.29 -7.72 8.44
N GLY A 4 6.17 -7.00 8.40
CA GLY A 4 6.02 -5.81 7.57
C GLY A 4 6.04 -4.54 8.40
N VAL A 5 6.91 -3.60 8.03
CA VAL A 5 7.05 -2.32 8.73
C VAL A 5 6.31 -1.24 7.94
N ASN A 6 5.27 -0.66 8.54
CA ASN A 6 4.59 0.51 7.97
C ASN A 6 5.36 1.79 8.35
N ILE A 7 5.69 2.62 7.35
CA ILE A 7 6.49 3.84 7.53
C ILE A 7 5.70 5.15 7.34
N ASP A 8 4.37 5.10 7.26
CA ASP A 8 3.52 6.27 7.00
C ASP A 8 3.73 7.40 8.01
N HIS A 9 3.94 7.01 9.28
CA HIS A 9 4.09 7.97 10.37
C HIS A 9 5.42 8.75 10.32
N ILE A 10 6.44 8.23 9.64
CA ILE A 10 7.66 8.99 9.34
C ILE A 10 7.32 10.20 8.45
N ALA A 11 6.52 9.97 7.40
CA ALA A 11 6.06 11.04 6.53
C ALA A 11 5.09 12.00 7.24
N THR A 12 4.28 11.53 8.20
CA THR A 12 3.47 12.42 9.05
C THR A 12 4.35 13.41 9.82
N VAL A 13 5.44 12.94 10.44
CA VAL A 13 6.38 13.81 11.17
C VAL A 13 7.05 14.80 10.23
N ARG A 14 7.53 14.34 9.07
CA ARG A 14 8.11 15.21 8.01
C ARG A 14 7.13 16.30 7.59
N ASN A 15 5.92 15.92 7.22
CA ASN A 15 4.91 16.83 6.67
C ASN A 15 4.44 17.87 7.70
N ALA A 16 4.42 17.51 9.00
CA ALA A 16 4.06 18.44 10.07
C ALA A 16 5.02 19.64 10.17
N ARG A 17 6.26 19.51 9.66
CA ARG A 17 7.26 20.58 9.65
C ARG A 17 7.52 21.16 8.26
N GLY A 18 6.96 20.56 7.20
CA GLY A 18 7.23 20.97 5.82
C GLY A 18 8.69 20.79 5.39
N THR A 19 9.44 19.95 6.10
CA THR A 19 10.86 19.68 5.85
C THR A 19 11.04 18.48 4.93
N THR A 20 12.27 18.23 4.50
CA THR A 20 12.64 17.00 3.77
C THR A 20 12.91 15.80 4.69
N TYR A 21 13.11 16.06 5.99
CA TYR A 21 13.41 15.06 7.01
C TYR A 21 12.29 14.98 8.08
N PRO A 22 12.11 13.82 8.74
CA PRO A 22 12.78 12.54 8.46
C PRO A 22 12.37 11.93 7.10
N SER A 23 13.31 11.21 6.46
CA SER A 23 13.11 10.64 5.12
C SER A 23 12.43 9.27 5.19
N PRO A 24 11.29 9.05 4.49
CA PRO A 24 10.68 7.72 4.37
C PRO A 24 11.60 6.69 3.71
N VAL A 25 12.46 7.12 2.78
CA VAL A 25 13.41 6.23 2.09
C VAL A 25 14.46 5.72 3.07
N GLU A 26 15.03 6.60 3.88
CA GLU A 26 16.00 6.20 4.91
C GLU A 26 15.36 5.26 5.94
N ALA A 27 14.13 5.57 6.39
CA ALA A 27 13.40 4.71 7.31
C ALA A 27 13.14 3.31 6.72
N ALA A 28 12.81 3.22 5.42
CA ALA A 28 12.62 1.95 4.74
C ALA A 28 13.92 1.11 4.72
N LEU A 29 15.05 1.72 4.38
CA LEU A 29 16.36 1.06 4.34
C LEU A 29 16.82 0.62 5.73
N VAL A 30 16.58 1.43 6.76
CA VAL A 30 16.86 1.07 8.16
C VAL A 30 16.00 -0.12 8.57
N ALA A 31 14.70 -0.10 8.30
CA ALA A 31 13.82 -1.23 8.64
C ALA A 31 14.25 -2.52 7.93
N GLU A 32 14.57 -2.45 6.64
CA GLU A 32 15.04 -3.59 5.84
C GLU A 32 16.34 -4.19 6.40
N THR A 33 17.32 -3.35 6.72
CA THR A 33 18.61 -3.79 7.28
C THR A 33 18.50 -4.35 8.71
N HIS A 34 17.38 -4.13 9.38
CA HIS A 34 17.10 -4.62 10.74
C HIS A 34 16.03 -5.73 10.78
N GLY A 35 15.78 -6.39 9.64
CA GLY A 35 15.00 -7.63 9.59
C GLY A 35 13.54 -7.48 9.16
N ALA A 36 13.15 -6.34 8.58
CA ALA A 36 11.86 -6.24 7.92
C ALA A 36 11.84 -7.08 6.62
N ASP A 37 10.84 -7.95 6.46
CA ASP A 37 10.65 -8.77 5.26
C ASP A 37 9.93 -8.03 4.13
N LEU A 38 9.28 -6.91 4.47
CA LEU A 38 8.60 -6.01 3.54
C LEU A 38 8.38 -4.64 4.17
N ILE A 39 8.30 -3.62 3.33
CA ILE A 39 7.95 -2.26 3.70
C ILE A 39 6.51 -1.99 3.28
N THR A 40 5.70 -1.48 4.20
CA THR A 40 4.32 -1.10 3.94
C THR A 40 4.20 0.42 3.85
N MET A 41 3.50 0.91 2.83
CA MET A 41 3.19 2.34 2.67
C MET A 41 1.74 2.50 2.25
N HIS A 42 1.01 3.39 2.91
CA HIS A 42 -0.36 3.74 2.52
C HIS A 42 -0.36 5.05 1.73
N LEU A 43 -0.47 4.92 0.40
CA LEU A 43 -0.73 6.06 -0.46
C LEU A 43 -2.23 6.38 -0.40
N ARG A 44 -2.58 7.46 0.29
CA ARG A 44 -3.96 7.93 0.44
C ARG A 44 -4.40 8.79 -0.74
N GLU A 45 -5.70 8.80 -1.03
CA GLU A 45 -6.27 9.71 -2.05
C GLU A 45 -5.94 11.19 -1.76
N ASP A 46 -5.98 11.60 -0.49
CA ASP A 46 -5.68 12.97 -0.05
C ASP A 46 -4.18 13.28 0.15
N ARG A 47 -3.30 12.30 -0.06
CA ARG A 47 -1.84 12.42 0.15
C ARG A 47 -1.47 13.00 1.51
N ARG A 48 -2.19 12.66 2.58
CA ARG A 48 -1.98 13.24 3.93
C ARG A 48 -0.57 13.03 4.48
N HIS A 49 0.01 11.85 4.30
CA HIS A 49 1.35 11.49 4.76
C HIS A 49 2.26 11.15 3.57
N ILE A 50 2.13 9.95 3.04
CA ILE A 50 2.91 9.47 1.89
C ILE A 50 2.52 10.25 0.63
N LYS A 51 3.54 10.67 -0.13
CA LYS A 51 3.40 11.27 -1.46
C LYS A 51 3.79 10.27 -2.55
N ASP A 52 3.35 10.50 -3.78
CA ASP A 52 3.67 9.61 -4.92
C ASP A 52 5.18 9.43 -5.11
N ALA A 53 5.95 10.51 -4.97
CA ALA A 53 7.41 10.49 -5.06
C ALA A 53 8.06 9.59 -3.99
N ASP A 54 7.49 9.55 -2.77
CA ASP A 54 7.99 8.68 -1.70
C ASP A 54 7.87 7.21 -2.11
N VAL A 55 6.73 6.84 -2.70
CA VAL A 55 6.45 5.45 -3.12
C VAL A 55 7.44 5.01 -4.20
N PHE A 56 7.68 5.84 -5.23
CA PHE A 56 8.65 5.54 -6.28
C PHE A 56 10.09 5.46 -5.72
N ALA A 57 10.46 6.39 -4.85
CA ALA A 57 11.80 6.42 -4.28
C ALA A 57 12.06 5.18 -3.39
N VAL A 58 11.11 4.82 -2.52
CA VAL A 58 11.21 3.61 -1.70
C VAL A 58 11.23 2.37 -2.59
N LYS A 59 10.35 2.27 -3.60
CA LYS A 59 10.30 1.12 -4.52
C LYS A 59 11.63 0.86 -5.21
N ASN A 60 12.35 1.91 -5.59
CA ASN A 60 13.65 1.82 -6.25
C ASN A 60 14.81 1.56 -5.28
N ALA A 61 14.65 1.87 -3.99
CA ALA A 61 15.71 1.77 -3.00
C ALA A 61 15.74 0.41 -2.27
N ILE A 62 14.58 -0.13 -1.91
CA ILE A 62 14.49 -1.37 -1.13
C ILE A 62 14.83 -2.61 -1.96
N ARG A 63 15.39 -3.63 -1.34
CA ARG A 63 15.72 -4.92 -1.98
C ARG A 63 14.71 -6.02 -1.69
N THR A 64 13.89 -5.83 -0.66
CA THR A 64 12.82 -6.73 -0.24
C THR A 64 11.56 -6.47 -1.06
N ARG A 65 10.41 -6.29 -0.41
CA ARG A 65 9.10 -6.18 -1.07
C ARG A 65 8.39 -4.92 -0.61
N LEU A 66 7.74 -4.25 -1.55
CA LEU A 66 6.82 -3.16 -1.25
C LEU A 66 5.38 -3.71 -1.14
N ASN A 67 4.74 -3.45 -0.01
CA ASN A 67 3.30 -3.61 0.19
C ASN A 67 2.62 -2.24 0.15
N LEU A 68 1.99 -1.93 -0.98
CA LEU A 68 1.31 -0.66 -1.21
C LEU A 68 -0.14 -0.74 -0.76
N GLU A 69 -0.49 -0.06 0.32
CA GLU A 69 -1.89 0.12 0.73
C GLU A 69 -2.52 1.28 -0.04
N MET A 70 -3.76 1.09 -0.49
CA MET A 70 -4.48 2.07 -1.29
C MET A 70 -6.00 1.85 -1.31
N ALA A 71 -6.75 2.91 -1.55
CA ALA A 71 -8.17 2.83 -1.88
C ALA A 71 -8.40 2.18 -3.26
N LEU A 72 -9.57 1.55 -3.44
CA LEU A 72 -9.99 1.02 -4.74
C LEU A 72 -10.56 2.15 -5.63
N THR A 73 -9.69 2.97 -6.19
CA THR A 73 -10.03 4.00 -7.19
C THR A 73 -9.18 3.83 -8.44
N GLU A 74 -9.65 4.39 -9.57
CA GLU A 74 -8.93 4.32 -10.85
C GLU A 74 -7.55 4.98 -10.76
N GLU A 75 -7.48 6.19 -10.20
CA GLU A 75 -6.22 6.93 -10.01
C GLU A 75 -5.19 6.09 -9.22
N MET A 76 -5.62 5.51 -8.11
CA MET A 76 -4.74 4.74 -7.24
C MET A 76 -4.25 3.46 -7.93
N LEU A 77 -5.08 2.84 -8.77
CA LEU A 77 -4.71 1.66 -9.54
C LEU A 77 -3.75 1.99 -10.67
N GLU A 78 -3.93 3.13 -11.33
CA GLU A 78 -2.96 3.64 -12.31
C GLU A 78 -1.60 3.92 -11.66
N ASN A 79 -1.59 4.49 -10.45
CA ASN A 79 -0.36 4.67 -9.69
C ASN A 79 0.30 3.33 -9.32
N ALA A 80 -0.46 2.37 -8.80
CA ALA A 80 0.05 1.04 -8.50
C ALA A 80 0.62 0.32 -9.74
N LEU A 81 -0.01 0.49 -10.92
CA LEU A 81 0.48 -0.05 -12.19
C LEU A 81 1.79 0.58 -12.66
N LYS A 82 2.05 1.85 -12.30
CA LYS A 82 3.33 2.52 -12.59
C LYS A 82 4.41 2.10 -11.60
N VAL A 83 4.06 1.97 -10.32
CA VAL A 83 4.99 1.57 -9.25
C VAL A 83 5.36 0.09 -9.35
N MET A 84 4.43 -0.77 -9.79
CA MET A 84 4.59 -2.23 -9.83
C MET A 84 5.08 -2.82 -8.49
N PRO A 85 4.37 -2.57 -7.37
CA PRO A 85 4.75 -3.15 -6.09
C PRO A 85 4.59 -4.68 -6.11
N GLU A 86 5.31 -5.37 -5.23
CA GLU A 86 5.15 -6.81 -5.06
C GLU A 86 3.78 -7.18 -4.49
N ASP A 87 3.29 -6.35 -3.56
CA ASP A 87 2.02 -6.53 -2.87
C ASP A 87 1.18 -5.25 -2.93
N VAL A 88 -0.13 -5.39 -3.15
CA VAL A 88 -1.12 -4.31 -3.01
C VAL A 88 -2.15 -4.71 -1.98
N CYS A 89 -2.41 -3.81 -1.04
CA CYS A 89 -3.38 -3.96 0.01
C CYS A 89 -4.56 -2.99 -0.20
N ILE A 90 -5.74 -3.52 -0.53
CA ILE A 90 -6.92 -2.67 -0.72
C ILE A 90 -7.55 -2.35 0.64
N VAL A 91 -7.48 -1.08 1.02
CA VAL A 91 -8.03 -0.55 2.27
C VAL A 91 -9.21 0.38 2.02
N PRO A 92 -10.25 0.36 2.88
CA PRO A 92 -11.40 1.24 2.74
C PRO A 92 -11.04 2.68 3.16
N GLU A 93 -11.24 3.64 2.26
CA GLU A 93 -11.13 5.07 2.56
C GLU A 93 -12.49 5.77 2.43
N ASN A 94 -12.69 6.85 3.19
CA ASN A 94 -13.86 7.74 3.11
C ASN A 94 -15.22 7.01 3.20
N GLY A 95 -15.31 5.98 4.05
CA GLY A 95 -16.53 5.18 4.24
C GLY A 95 -16.86 4.21 3.09
N ARG A 96 -16.04 4.15 2.03
CA ARG A 96 -16.21 3.18 0.94
C ARG A 96 -15.82 1.79 1.43
N LYS A 97 -16.67 0.80 1.20
CA LYS A 97 -16.40 -0.60 1.59
C LYS A 97 -15.49 -1.28 0.57
N SER A 98 -14.33 -1.76 1.00
CA SER A 98 -13.52 -2.72 0.25
C SER A 98 -14.24 -4.09 0.24
N ARG A 99 -15.12 -4.30 -0.74
CA ARG A 99 -15.73 -5.63 -0.95
C ARG A 99 -14.82 -6.45 -1.85
N PRO A 100 -14.48 -7.70 -1.48
CA PRO A 100 -13.71 -8.58 -2.37
C PRO A 100 -14.34 -8.63 -3.76
N LYS A 101 -15.66 -8.81 -3.87
CA LYS A 101 -16.37 -8.85 -5.17
C LYS A 101 -16.16 -7.60 -6.02
N ALA A 102 -16.10 -6.40 -5.41
CA ALA A 102 -15.84 -5.17 -6.14
C ALA A 102 -14.42 -5.13 -6.71
N VAL A 103 -13.44 -5.57 -5.90
CA VAL A 103 -12.05 -5.76 -6.35
C VAL A 103 -12.02 -6.77 -7.52
N TRP A 104 -12.63 -7.95 -7.36
CA TRP A 104 -12.68 -8.99 -8.40
C TRP A 104 -13.33 -8.53 -9.71
N THR A 105 -14.46 -7.82 -9.64
CA THR A 105 -15.14 -7.27 -10.83
C THR A 105 -14.25 -6.24 -11.53
N TYR A 106 -13.58 -5.37 -10.77
CA TYR A 106 -12.70 -4.36 -11.32
C TYR A 106 -11.53 -4.99 -12.09
N TRP A 107 -10.83 -5.96 -11.48
CA TRP A 107 -9.70 -6.65 -12.10
C TRP A 107 -10.11 -7.54 -13.30
N ARG A 108 -11.35 -8.04 -13.35
CA ARG A 108 -11.85 -8.85 -14.48
C ARG A 108 -12.30 -8.02 -15.68
N ASN A 109 -12.83 -6.81 -15.47
CA ASN A 109 -13.49 -6.04 -16.53
C ASN A 109 -12.53 -5.22 -17.41
N ARG A 110 -11.27 -4.98 -17.00
CA ARG A 110 -10.28 -4.33 -17.86
C ARG A 110 -9.42 -5.33 -18.61
N LYS A 111 -9.14 -5.04 -19.90
CA LYS A 111 -8.24 -5.77 -20.81
C LYS A 111 -6.77 -5.86 -20.34
N ASN A 112 -6.44 -5.43 -19.12
CA ASN A 112 -5.08 -5.34 -18.61
C ASN A 112 -4.64 -6.66 -17.95
N ARG A 113 -4.12 -7.58 -18.77
CA ARG A 113 -3.61 -8.91 -18.36
C ARG A 113 -2.41 -8.88 -17.40
N ARG A 114 -1.88 -7.71 -17.04
CA ARG A 114 -0.62 -7.54 -16.29
C ARG A 114 -0.73 -7.78 -14.79
N ILE A 115 -1.89 -7.50 -14.20
CA ILE A 115 -2.16 -7.80 -12.79
C ILE A 115 -3.10 -9.00 -12.74
N ARG A 116 -2.49 -10.17 -12.64
CA ARG A 116 -3.19 -11.42 -12.38
C ARG A 116 -2.95 -11.80 -10.94
N GLN A 117 -4.01 -12.24 -10.27
CA GLN A 117 -3.84 -12.98 -9.03
C GLN A 117 -3.15 -14.30 -9.37
N ASN A 118 -1.84 -14.36 -9.18
CA ASN A 118 -1.15 -15.63 -9.12
C ASN A 118 0.06 -15.50 -8.18
N PRO A 119 0.04 -16.14 -6.99
CA PRO A 119 1.14 -16.04 -6.02
C PRO A 119 2.45 -16.70 -6.48
N ASP A 120 2.48 -17.32 -7.67
CA ASP A 120 3.54 -18.27 -8.08
C ASP A 120 4.27 -17.91 -9.40
N ARG A 121 4.26 -16.63 -9.83
CA ARG A 121 5.02 -16.22 -11.03
C ARG A 121 5.83 -14.95 -10.78
N ARG A 122 7.15 -15.05 -10.98
CA ARG A 122 8.09 -13.92 -10.97
C ARG A 122 7.58 -12.83 -11.93
N GLY A 123 7.24 -11.66 -11.39
CA GLY A 123 6.82 -10.48 -12.16
C GLY A 123 5.35 -10.03 -12.02
N HIS A 124 4.53 -10.66 -11.18
CA HIS A 124 3.15 -10.22 -10.93
C HIS A 124 2.94 -9.67 -9.51
N THR A 125 2.26 -8.51 -9.41
CA THR A 125 1.80 -7.93 -8.14
C THR A 125 0.73 -8.82 -7.50
N ARG A 126 0.95 -9.21 -6.25
CA ARG A 126 -0.03 -9.95 -5.45
C ARG A 126 -1.03 -8.95 -4.85
N VAL A 127 -2.31 -9.30 -4.87
CA VAL A 127 -3.39 -8.44 -4.35
C VAL A 127 -3.94 -9.03 -3.06
N LEU A 128 -3.78 -8.29 -1.97
CA LEU A 128 -4.34 -8.53 -0.65
C LEU A 128 -5.54 -7.59 -0.45
N VAL A 129 -6.61 -8.11 0.15
CA VAL A 129 -7.82 -7.31 0.43
C VAL A 129 -8.06 -7.31 1.93
N TYR A 130 -7.91 -6.16 2.57
CA TYR A 130 -8.26 -6.03 3.99
C TYR A 130 -9.77 -5.97 4.14
N ARG A 131 -10.31 -6.97 4.85
CA ARG A 131 -11.72 -7.00 5.24
C ARG A 131 -11.88 -6.20 6.52
N CYS A 132 -12.50 -5.03 6.43
CA CYS A 132 -13.01 -4.35 7.62
C CYS A 132 -14.08 -5.24 8.28
N ARG A 133 -13.72 -5.97 9.35
CA ARG A 133 -14.72 -6.54 10.26
C ARG A 133 -15.40 -5.35 10.93
N ARG A 134 -16.74 -5.33 10.99
CA ARG A 134 -17.48 -4.34 11.80
C ARG A 134 -16.83 -4.33 13.18
N GLN A 135 -16.37 -3.17 13.66
CA GLN A 135 -16.27 -2.96 15.10
C GLN A 135 -17.64 -3.30 15.68
N ALA A 136 -17.68 -4.21 16.67
CA ALA A 136 -18.89 -4.47 17.40
C ALA A 136 -19.41 -3.13 17.93
N ASN A 137 -20.69 -2.85 17.68
CA ASN A 137 -21.33 -1.62 18.13
C ASN A 137 -21.22 -1.56 19.67
N PRO A 138 -20.54 -0.57 20.27
CA PRO A 138 -20.37 -0.53 21.73
C PRO A 138 -21.69 -0.34 22.49
N SER A 139 -22.78 -0.01 21.79
CA SER A 139 -24.13 0.17 22.36
C SER A 139 -24.97 -1.12 22.45
N ARG A 140 -24.34 -2.29 22.45
CA ARG A 140 -25.00 -3.60 22.70
C ARG A 140 -24.23 -4.45 23.72
N LEU A 141 -23.81 -3.84 24.83
CA LEU A 141 -23.46 -4.52 26.07
C LEU A 141 -24.37 -4.01 27.18
#